data_AF-A0A970BDJ5-F1
#
_entry.id   AF-A0A970BDJ5-F1
#
_cell.length_a   1.000
_cell.length_b   1.000
_cell.length_c   1.000
_cell.angle_alpha   90.00
_cell.angle_beta   90.00
_cell.angle_gamma   90.00
#
_symmetry.space_group_name_H-M   'P 1'
#
loop_
_entity.id
_entity.type
_entity.pdbx_description
1 polymer ?
#
loop_
_entity_poly.entity_id
_entity_poly.type
_entity_poly.pdbx_seq_one_letter_code
_entity_poly.pdbx_strand_id
1 'polypeptide(L)'
;MKKPLWKRYNRRWLWPGLGINRWLLLLVLATAVISIGIMNLLLTTRTAGWLPGWLFDLLSLQFLPPALQIILPWLAGGILLAIAVERIGQKLIAPFPRSDAGMAETIYVHTQRQRGPTIVAIGGGTGMPALLRGLVQHTQNITAVVTAADDGGSSGRLRREFGLLPPGDFRNNIAALSRDEALMTQVLQYRFGGAVGENGRGELQGHSFGNLLLAALTGITGSFDEALLAAERVLAMRGRVLPSTMADIRLAADVLQPDGAVQQVVGESLIPKVDGRIQRVYLQPDDVRAYPPALKAIFQADLVVMGPGSLYTSILPNLLIPDLAEALQRSRAPKLYVCNLATQPGETDNYTAADHVAGILRHVPAGCLDIVLANDNLSVPPDRGGGQTVYVQPISPPDVTLVTADLVDEARPWR
;
A
#
# COMPACT_ATOMS: atom_id res chain seq x y z
N MET A 1 23.62 18.55 -18.91
CA MET A 1 22.40 19.32 -19.27
C MET A 1 21.22 18.37 -19.45
N LYS A 2 20.28 18.35 -18.48
CA LYS A 2 19.04 17.56 -18.58
C LYS A 2 18.09 18.26 -19.56
N LYS A 3 17.73 17.59 -20.67
CA LYS A 3 16.69 18.08 -21.59
C LYS A 3 15.34 18.08 -20.87
N PRO A 4 14.50 19.11 -21.04
CA PRO A 4 13.23 19.21 -20.31
C PRO A 4 12.25 18.12 -20.78
N LEU A 5 11.57 17.50 -19.81
CA LEU A 5 10.70 16.32 -19.95
C LEU A 5 9.52 16.49 -20.92
N TRP A 6 9.13 17.73 -21.26
CA TRP A 6 7.98 17.99 -22.15
C TRP A 6 8.28 17.77 -23.65
N LYS A 7 9.56 17.71 -24.08
CA LYS A 7 9.91 17.45 -25.49
C LYS A 7 9.75 15.99 -25.92
N ARG A 8 9.33 15.09 -25.03
CA ARG A 8 8.98 13.69 -25.33
C ARG A 8 7.47 13.46 -25.48
N TYR A 9 6.68 14.51 -25.75
CA TYR A 9 5.29 14.31 -26.17
C TYR A 9 5.23 13.59 -27.52
N ASN A 10 4.77 12.34 -27.45
CA ASN A 10 4.69 11.36 -28.53
C ASN A 10 3.94 11.91 -29.75
N ARG A 11 4.66 12.28 -30.83
CA ARG A 11 4.10 12.38 -32.20
C ARG A 11 3.37 11.11 -32.66
N ARG A 12 3.50 10.01 -31.90
CA ARG A 12 2.80 8.74 -32.10
C ARG A 12 1.27 8.87 -32.02
N TRP A 13 0.73 9.84 -31.28
CA TRP A 13 -0.73 10.08 -31.24
C TRP A 13 -1.33 10.46 -32.61
N LEU A 14 -0.51 11.05 -33.50
CA LEU A 14 -0.90 11.43 -34.85
C LEU A 14 -0.53 10.38 -35.91
N TRP A 15 -0.02 9.21 -35.52
CA TRP A 15 0.34 8.18 -36.50
C TRP A 15 -0.91 7.61 -37.20
N PRO A 16 -0.87 7.37 -38.52
CA PRO A 16 -2.02 6.90 -39.30
C PRO A 16 -2.64 5.53 -38.91
N GLY A 17 -2.19 4.88 -37.84
CA GLY A 17 -2.67 3.55 -37.40
C GLY A 17 -3.61 3.55 -36.19
N LEU A 18 -3.68 4.64 -35.40
CA LEU A 18 -4.48 4.66 -34.15
C LEU A 18 -5.98 4.88 -34.40
N GLY A 19 -6.40 5.23 -35.61
CA GLY A 19 -7.80 5.44 -35.97
C GLY A 19 -8.50 6.64 -35.28
N ILE A 20 -7.77 7.42 -34.48
CA ILE A 20 -8.22 8.62 -33.75
C ILE A 20 -8.13 9.89 -34.61
N ASN A 21 -7.16 9.95 -35.54
CA ASN A 21 -6.89 11.13 -36.38
C ASN A 21 -8.12 11.68 -37.11
N ARG A 22 -8.95 10.80 -37.68
CA ARG A 22 -10.19 11.19 -38.37
C ARG A 22 -11.20 11.87 -37.46
N TRP A 23 -11.25 11.48 -36.19
CA TRP A 23 -12.17 12.06 -35.21
C TRP A 23 -11.63 13.37 -34.63
N LEU A 24 -10.30 13.51 -34.52
CA LEU A 24 -9.66 14.80 -34.21
C LEU A 24 -9.88 15.81 -35.34
N LEU A 25 -9.81 15.38 -36.60
CA LEU A 25 -10.17 16.24 -37.74
C LEU A 25 -11.65 16.63 -37.69
N LEU A 26 -12.53 15.69 -37.33
CA LEU A 26 -13.96 15.97 -37.14
C LEU A 26 -14.21 16.98 -36.02
N LEU A 27 -13.45 16.90 -34.92
CA LEU A 27 -13.49 17.85 -33.81
C LEU A 27 -13.13 19.27 -34.27
N VAL A 28 -12.05 19.42 -35.04
CA VAL A 28 -11.61 20.70 -35.61
C VAL A 28 -12.65 21.24 -36.61
N LEU A 29 -13.24 20.38 -37.42
CA LEU A 29 -14.31 20.77 -38.34
C LEU A 29 -15.55 21.24 -37.57
N ALA A 30 -15.94 20.53 -36.51
CA ALA A 30 -17.08 20.88 -35.67
C ALA A 30 -16.90 22.26 -35.02
N THR A 31 -15.72 22.55 -34.47
CA THR A 31 -15.44 23.87 -33.87
C THR A 31 -15.42 24.99 -34.92
N ALA A 32 -14.91 24.73 -36.13
CA ALA A 32 -14.97 25.69 -37.23
C ALA A 32 -16.42 26.00 -37.63
N VAL A 33 -17.29 24.99 -37.73
CA VAL A 33 -18.71 25.17 -38.06
C VAL A 33 -19.46 25.94 -36.96
N ILE A 34 -19.22 25.65 -35.68
CA ILE A 34 -19.78 26.44 -34.56
C ILE A 34 -19.28 27.89 -34.63
N SER A 35 -18.01 28.10 -34.97
CA SER A 35 -17.41 29.43 -35.08
C SER A 35 -18.08 30.28 -36.18
N ILE A 36 -18.52 29.68 -37.29
CA ILE A 36 -19.31 30.37 -38.33
C ILE A 36 -20.65 30.85 -37.75
N GLY A 37 -21.33 30.03 -36.96
CA GLY A 37 -22.57 30.43 -36.28
C GLY A 37 -22.36 31.56 -35.26
N ILE A 38 -21.26 31.54 -34.51
CA ILE A 38 -20.88 32.62 -33.59
C ILE A 38 -20.54 33.91 -34.36
N MET A 39 -19.82 33.79 -35.48
CA MET A 39 -19.49 34.92 -36.36
C MET A 39 -20.77 35.58 -36.88
N ASN A 40 -21.74 34.81 -37.35
CA ASN A 40 -23.03 35.32 -37.84
C ASN A 40 -23.89 35.93 -36.72
N LEU A 41 -23.77 35.44 -35.48
CA LEU A 41 -24.44 36.03 -34.32
C LEU A 41 -23.83 37.39 -33.94
N LEU A 42 -22.50 37.51 -33.97
CA LEU A 42 -21.77 38.72 -33.56
C LEU A 42 -21.74 39.80 -34.64
N LEU A 43 -21.59 39.41 -35.91
CA LEU A 43 -21.51 40.31 -37.06
C LEU A 43 -22.91 40.46 -37.70
N THR A 44 -23.84 41.05 -36.96
CA THR A 44 -25.14 41.49 -37.54
C THR A 44 -24.99 42.68 -38.48
N THR A 45 -23.81 43.29 -38.54
CA THR A 45 -23.50 44.43 -39.41
C THR A 45 -22.42 44.06 -40.43
N ARG A 46 -22.72 44.35 -41.71
CA ARG A 46 -21.87 44.05 -42.87
C ARG A 46 -20.53 44.79 -42.79
N THR A 47 -19.50 44.14 -42.32
CA THR A 47 -18.12 44.58 -42.57
C THR A 47 -17.55 43.72 -43.71
N ALA A 48 -17.68 44.22 -44.94
CA ALA A 48 -16.94 43.67 -46.08
C ALA A 48 -15.44 43.89 -45.82
N GLY A 49 -14.77 42.88 -45.29
CA GLY A 49 -13.32 42.86 -45.15
C GLY A 49 -12.62 42.44 -46.44
N TRP A 50 -11.31 42.24 -46.33
CA TRP A 50 -10.34 41.66 -47.28
C TRP A 50 -10.72 40.34 -48.02
N LEU A 51 -11.92 39.78 -47.80
CA LEU A 51 -12.39 38.54 -48.43
C LEU A 51 -13.27 38.86 -49.66
N PRO A 52 -13.14 38.11 -50.76
CA PRO A 52 -14.05 38.23 -51.90
C PRO A 52 -15.51 38.01 -51.47
N GLY A 53 -16.43 38.86 -51.93
CA GLY A 53 -17.85 38.84 -51.50
C GLY A 53 -18.53 37.48 -51.66
N TRP A 54 -18.32 36.80 -52.80
CA TRP A 54 -18.88 35.46 -53.04
C TRP A 54 -18.42 34.42 -52.02
N LEU A 55 -17.18 34.53 -51.54
CA LEU A 55 -16.60 33.60 -50.57
C LEU A 55 -17.12 33.90 -49.16
N PHE A 56 -17.27 35.20 -48.84
CA PHE A 56 -17.89 35.63 -47.59
C PHE A 56 -19.34 35.16 -47.51
N ASP A 57 -20.13 35.36 -48.56
CA ASP A 57 -21.55 34.98 -48.62
C ASP A 57 -21.74 33.46 -48.50
N LEU A 58 -20.84 32.66 -49.09
CA LEU A 58 -20.85 31.21 -48.98
C LEU A 58 -20.48 30.74 -47.56
N LEU A 59 -19.41 31.27 -46.97
CA LEU A 59 -18.94 30.88 -45.65
C LEU A 59 -19.86 31.33 -44.51
N SER A 60 -20.52 32.49 -44.67
CA SER A 60 -21.48 33.03 -43.71
C SER A 60 -22.92 32.56 -43.95
N LEU A 61 -23.16 31.73 -44.97
CA LEU A 61 -24.49 31.17 -45.32
C LEU A 61 -25.55 32.24 -45.65
N GLN A 62 -25.14 33.37 -46.23
CA GLN A 62 -26.03 34.53 -46.45
C GLN A 62 -27.20 34.29 -47.42
N PHE A 63 -27.16 33.20 -48.19
CA PHE A 63 -28.27 32.75 -49.03
C PHE A 63 -29.46 32.21 -48.22
N LEU A 64 -29.31 32.01 -46.91
CA LEU A 64 -30.36 31.60 -45.99
C LEU A 64 -30.93 32.78 -45.19
N PRO A 65 -32.17 32.68 -44.67
CA PRO A 65 -32.72 33.62 -43.69
C PRO A 65 -31.80 33.81 -42.46
N PRO A 66 -31.72 35.01 -41.85
CA PRO A 66 -30.81 35.30 -40.73
C PRO A 66 -30.91 34.33 -39.55
N ALA A 67 -32.12 33.85 -39.22
CA ALA A 67 -32.31 32.87 -38.16
C ALA A 67 -31.64 31.52 -38.49
N LEU A 68 -31.71 31.06 -39.75
CA LEU A 68 -31.12 29.80 -40.19
C LEU A 68 -29.60 29.88 -40.32
N GLN A 69 -29.04 31.06 -40.58
CA GLN A 69 -27.59 31.31 -40.60
C GLN A 69 -26.90 31.05 -39.25
N ILE A 70 -27.65 31.15 -38.16
CA ILE A 70 -27.15 30.94 -36.79
C ILE A 70 -27.51 29.53 -36.31
N ILE A 71 -28.77 29.11 -36.49
CA ILE A 71 -29.27 27.84 -35.96
C ILE A 71 -28.60 26.63 -36.64
N LEU A 72 -28.43 26.67 -37.96
CA LEU A 72 -27.95 25.53 -38.73
C LEU A 72 -26.48 25.19 -38.40
N PRO A 73 -25.52 26.14 -38.34
CA PRO A 73 -24.16 25.83 -37.93
C PRO A 73 -24.04 25.36 -36.47
N TRP A 74 -24.86 25.91 -35.55
CA TRP A 74 -24.86 25.48 -34.16
C TRP A 74 -25.34 24.03 -34.01
N LEU A 75 -26.43 23.68 -34.70
CA LEU A 75 -26.99 22.33 -34.66
C LEU A 75 -26.08 21.31 -35.36
N ALA A 76 -25.61 21.63 -36.57
CA ALA A 76 -24.70 20.76 -37.31
C ALA A 76 -23.34 20.61 -36.61
N GLY A 77 -22.76 21.72 -36.17
CA GLY A 77 -21.51 21.73 -35.42
C GLY A 77 -21.62 21.00 -34.08
N GLY A 78 -22.74 21.16 -33.36
CA GLY A 78 -23.03 20.44 -32.12
C GLY A 78 -23.14 18.93 -32.32
N ILE A 79 -23.82 18.47 -33.38
CA ILE A 79 -23.92 17.04 -33.73
C ILE A 79 -22.52 16.48 -34.06
N LEU A 80 -21.75 17.18 -34.89
CA LEU A 80 -20.39 16.76 -35.24
C LEU A 80 -19.47 16.71 -34.01
N LEU A 81 -19.60 17.69 -33.11
CA LEU A 81 -18.86 17.74 -31.85
C LEU A 81 -19.20 16.53 -30.97
N ALA A 82 -20.48 16.21 -30.81
CA ALA A 82 -20.92 15.06 -30.02
C ALA A 82 -20.37 13.74 -30.59
N ILE A 83 -20.48 13.54 -31.91
CA ILE A 83 -19.95 12.34 -32.59
C ILE A 83 -18.42 12.26 -32.43
N ALA A 84 -17.71 13.38 -32.59
CA ALA A 84 -16.26 13.41 -32.44
C ALA A 84 -15.83 13.02 -31.02
N VAL A 85 -16.46 13.62 -30.00
CA VAL A 85 -16.18 13.34 -28.58
C VAL A 85 -16.47 11.88 -28.24
N GLU A 86 -17.63 11.35 -28.64
CA GLU A 86 -18.02 9.97 -28.36
C GLU A 86 -17.05 8.97 -28.98
N ARG A 87 -16.67 9.18 -30.25
CA ARG A 87 -15.80 8.28 -31.00
C ARG A 87 -14.34 8.34 -30.53
N ILE A 88 -13.85 9.51 -30.13
CA ILE A 88 -12.55 9.66 -29.48
C ILE A 88 -12.55 8.90 -28.15
N GLY A 89 -13.58 9.09 -27.33
CA GLY A 89 -13.75 8.36 -26.07
C GLY A 89 -13.72 6.84 -26.26
N GLN A 90 -14.55 6.31 -27.16
CA GLN A 90 -14.60 4.88 -27.47
C GLN A 90 -13.24 4.31 -27.91
N LYS A 91 -12.46 5.06 -28.71
CA LYS A 91 -11.15 4.60 -29.22
C LYS A 91 -10.03 4.71 -28.19
N LEU A 92 -10.07 5.71 -27.32
CA LEU A 92 -9.14 5.82 -26.19
C LEU A 92 -9.38 4.73 -25.14
N ILE A 93 -10.63 4.31 -25.00
CA ILE A 93 -11.06 3.35 -23.99
C ILE A 93 -10.93 1.89 -24.47
N ALA A 94 -11.00 1.63 -25.78
CA ALA A 94 -10.91 0.29 -26.36
C ALA A 94 -9.73 -0.60 -25.89
N PRO A 95 -8.53 -0.06 -25.57
CA PRO A 95 -7.42 -0.86 -25.06
C PRO A 95 -7.56 -1.29 -23.59
N PHE A 96 -8.53 -0.74 -22.85
CA PHE A 96 -8.75 -1.07 -21.44
C PHE A 96 -9.80 -2.18 -21.33
N PRO A 97 -9.50 -3.30 -20.63
CA PRO A 97 -10.46 -4.38 -20.44
C PRO A 97 -11.69 -3.84 -19.70
N ARG A 98 -12.88 -4.20 -20.19
CA ARG A 98 -14.16 -3.89 -19.54
C ARG A 98 -14.20 -4.63 -18.20
N SER A 99 -14.12 -3.89 -17.09
CA SER A 99 -14.55 -4.39 -15.79
C SER A 99 -16.08 -4.38 -15.74
N ASP A 100 -16.69 -5.35 -15.05
CA ASP A 100 -18.15 -5.46 -14.92
C ASP A 100 -18.80 -4.30 -14.13
N ALA A 101 -18.00 -3.56 -13.36
CA ALA A 101 -18.39 -2.27 -12.80
C ALA A 101 -18.17 -1.15 -13.82
N GLY A 102 -19.15 -0.26 -13.99
CA GLY A 102 -19.09 0.83 -14.96
C GLY A 102 -17.79 1.64 -14.85
N MET A 103 -17.17 1.98 -15.97
CA MET A 103 -15.87 2.66 -16.01
C MET A 103 -15.81 3.96 -15.19
N ALA A 104 -16.92 4.70 -15.15
CA ALA A 104 -17.05 5.90 -14.31
C ALA A 104 -16.89 5.56 -12.82
N GLU A 105 -17.44 4.44 -12.37
CA GLU A 105 -17.31 3.92 -11.00
C GLU A 105 -15.88 3.48 -10.72
N THR A 106 -15.22 2.79 -11.65
CA THR A 106 -13.79 2.42 -11.49
C THR A 106 -12.90 3.66 -11.39
N ILE A 107 -13.12 4.68 -12.22
CA ILE A 107 -12.39 5.95 -12.17
C ILE A 107 -12.71 6.72 -10.89
N TYR A 108 -13.97 6.75 -10.47
CA TYR A 108 -14.40 7.42 -9.25
C TYR A 108 -13.79 6.76 -8.01
N VAL A 109 -13.88 5.44 -7.88
CA VAL A 109 -13.27 4.66 -6.80
C VAL A 109 -11.74 4.83 -6.81
N HIS A 110 -11.11 4.83 -7.98
CA HIS A 110 -9.67 5.05 -8.08
C HIS A 110 -9.26 6.45 -7.59
N THR A 111 -10.00 7.48 -8.01
CA THR A 111 -9.73 8.89 -7.62
C THR A 111 -10.03 9.14 -6.15
N GLN A 112 -11.11 8.55 -5.62
CA GLN A 112 -11.44 8.60 -4.20
C GLN A 112 -10.37 7.94 -3.34
N ARG A 113 -9.92 6.73 -3.70
CA ARG A 113 -8.88 6.02 -2.93
C ARG A 113 -7.53 6.75 -2.93
N GLN A 114 -7.21 7.50 -3.98
CA GLN A 114 -6.02 8.38 -4.00
C GLN A 114 -6.14 9.58 -3.05
N ARG A 115 -7.37 10.02 -2.78
CA ARG A 115 -7.69 11.06 -1.78
C ARG A 115 -8.11 10.48 -0.43
N GLY A 116 -7.96 9.18 -0.25
CA GLY A 116 -8.30 8.48 1.00
C GLY A 116 -7.35 8.86 2.14
N PRO A 117 -7.69 8.49 3.39
CA PRO A 117 -6.88 8.80 4.56
C PRO A 117 -5.47 8.21 4.44
N THR A 118 -4.49 8.90 5.00
CA THR A 118 -3.10 8.44 5.11
C THR A 118 -2.98 7.53 6.31
N ILE A 119 -2.70 6.25 6.09
CA ILE A 119 -2.64 5.24 7.15
C ILE A 119 -1.21 4.71 7.28
N VAL A 120 -0.68 4.72 8.50
CA VAL A 120 0.58 4.06 8.83
C VAL A 120 0.28 2.76 9.58
N ALA A 121 0.74 1.63 9.06
CA ALA A 121 0.69 0.35 9.74
C ALA A 121 2.07 0.01 10.30
N ILE A 122 2.19 -0.34 11.58
CA ILE A 122 3.45 -0.67 12.25
C ILE A 122 3.38 -2.12 12.73
N GLY A 123 4.37 -2.93 12.36
CA GLY A 123 4.43 -4.32 12.79
C GLY A 123 5.41 -5.18 12.00
N GLY A 124 5.06 -6.45 11.85
CA GLY A 124 5.87 -7.47 11.19
C GLY A 124 5.06 -8.76 10.97
N GLY A 125 5.76 -9.82 10.58
CA GLY A 125 5.21 -11.16 10.48
C GLY A 125 4.09 -11.33 9.44
N THR A 126 3.13 -12.22 9.76
CA THR A 126 2.09 -12.68 8.82
C THR A 126 0.73 -12.00 8.99
N GLY A 127 0.47 -11.38 10.15
CA GLY A 127 -0.79 -10.68 10.45
C GLY A 127 -0.92 -9.34 9.72
N MET A 128 0.14 -8.52 9.74
CA MET A 128 0.14 -7.22 9.07
C MET A 128 -0.19 -7.30 7.55
N PRO A 129 0.33 -8.26 6.76
CA PRO A 129 -0.13 -8.49 5.39
C PRO A 129 -1.65 -8.64 5.23
N ALA A 130 -2.35 -9.26 6.18
CA ALA A 130 -3.80 -9.41 6.13
C ALA A 130 -4.52 -8.06 6.33
N LEU A 131 -4.08 -7.28 7.31
CA LEU A 131 -4.56 -5.92 7.53
C LEU A 131 -4.34 -5.05 6.28
N LEU A 132 -3.12 -5.07 5.70
CA LEU A 132 -2.79 -4.29 4.52
C LEU A 132 -3.70 -4.60 3.33
N ARG A 133 -4.02 -5.90 3.10
CA ARG A 133 -4.96 -6.34 2.05
C ARG A 133 -6.37 -5.80 2.25
N GLY A 134 -6.82 -5.66 3.50
CA GLY A 134 -8.08 -4.98 3.80
C GLY A 134 -7.98 -3.48 3.50
N LEU A 135 -6.92 -2.83 3.98
CA LEU A 135 -6.73 -1.37 3.87
C LEU A 135 -6.62 -0.87 2.42
N VAL A 136 -6.01 -1.63 1.50
CA VAL A 136 -5.93 -1.21 0.07
C VAL A 136 -7.30 -1.07 -0.61
N GLN A 137 -8.36 -1.61 -0.02
CA GLN A 137 -9.73 -1.41 -0.49
C GLN A 137 -10.30 -0.03 -0.12
N HIS A 138 -9.70 0.66 0.84
CA HIS A 138 -10.17 1.94 1.36
C HIS A 138 -9.26 3.11 0.97
N THR A 139 -7.95 2.91 0.89
CA THR A 139 -6.98 3.97 0.58
C THR A 139 -5.77 3.43 -0.18
N GLN A 140 -5.13 4.28 -0.99
CA GLN A 140 -3.81 4.01 -1.59
C GLN A 140 -2.67 4.66 -0.80
N ASN A 141 -2.99 5.46 0.22
CA ASN A 141 -2.04 6.23 1.02
C ASN A 141 -1.60 5.42 2.25
N ILE A 142 -1.06 4.22 2.01
CA ILE A 142 -0.67 3.28 3.07
C ILE A 142 0.86 3.26 3.18
N THR A 143 1.37 3.37 4.40
CA THR A 143 2.79 3.16 4.71
C THR A 143 2.92 2.05 5.75
N ALA A 144 3.51 0.93 5.37
CA ALA A 144 3.87 -0.15 6.30
C ALA A 144 5.28 0.10 6.84
N VAL A 145 5.41 0.25 8.16
CA VAL A 145 6.69 0.35 8.87
C VAL A 145 7.01 -1.01 9.49
N VAL A 146 8.13 -1.59 9.08
CA VAL A 146 8.47 -2.99 9.35
C VAL A 146 9.76 -3.09 10.15
N THR A 147 9.79 -4.02 11.10
CA THR A 147 10.98 -4.30 11.90
C THR A 147 12.10 -4.93 11.07
N ALA A 148 13.34 -4.57 11.38
CA ALA A 148 14.55 -5.17 10.81
C ALA A 148 15.22 -6.19 11.75
N ALA A 149 14.49 -6.68 12.76
CA ALA A 149 15.04 -7.56 13.79
C ALA A 149 15.00 -9.06 13.44
N ASP A 150 14.27 -9.48 12.40
CA ASP A 150 14.15 -10.88 11.95
C ASP A 150 15.53 -11.53 11.73
N ASP A 151 15.71 -12.72 12.29
CA ASP A 151 16.93 -13.52 12.14
C ASP A 151 16.65 -14.97 11.71
N GLY A 152 15.40 -15.28 11.36
CA GLY A 152 14.92 -16.61 11.04
C GLY A 152 15.14 -17.03 9.59
N GLY A 153 15.25 -18.35 9.39
CA GLY A 153 15.14 -19.00 8.07
C GLY A 153 16.01 -18.41 6.95
N SER A 154 15.37 -18.11 5.82
CA SER A 154 16.05 -17.53 4.64
C SER A 154 16.48 -16.07 4.87
N SER A 155 15.76 -15.31 5.70
CA SER A 155 16.11 -13.92 6.02
C SER A 155 17.42 -13.86 6.79
N GLY A 156 17.54 -14.67 7.84
CA GLY A 156 18.73 -14.75 8.68
C GLY A 156 19.98 -15.23 7.93
N ARG A 157 19.83 -16.16 6.96
CA ARG A 157 20.97 -16.56 6.11
C ARG A 157 21.48 -15.42 5.25
N LEU A 158 20.58 -14.74 4.52
CA LEU A 158 20.98 -13.60 3.67
C LEU A 158 21.57 -12.44 4.48
N ARG A 159 21.03 -12.19 5.67
CA ARG A 159 21.58 -11.22 6.61
C ARG A 159 23.04 -11.54 6.99
N ARG A 160 23.34 -12.81 7.32
CA ARG A 160 24.70 -13.24 7.68
C ARG A 160 25.66 -13.28 6.48
N GLU A 161 25.19 -13.69 5.31
CA GLU A 161 26.03 -13.87 4.12
C GLU A 161 26.32 -12.56 3.38
N PHE A 162 25.34 -11.64 3.32
CA PHE A 162 25.43 -10.42 2.51
C PHE A 162 25.39 -9.12 3.34
N GLY A 163 25.27 -9.20 4.66
CA GLY A 163 25.20 -8.02 5.54
C GLY A 163 23.97 -7.14 5.28
N LEU A 164 22.90 -7.74 4.76
CA LEU A 164 21.66 -7.05 4.41
C LEU A 164 20.67 -7.08 5.57
N LEU A 165 19.78 -6.07 5.65
CA LEU A 165 18.61 -6.15 6.52
C LEU A 165 17.75 -7.37 6.15
N PRO A 166 17.12 -8.02 7.13
CA PRO A 166 16.37 -9.25 6.89
C PRO A 166 15.16 -8.99 5.98
N PRO A 167 15.10 -9.57 4.77
CA PRO A 167 14.09 -9.20 3.77
C PRO A 167 12.71 -9.83 4.00
N GLY A 168 12.56 -10.79 4.92
CA GLY A 168 11.37 -11.63 5.03
C GLY A 168 10.07 -10.88 5.27
N ASP A 169 10.04 -10.04 6.30
CA ASP A 169 8.85 -9.25 6.63
C ASP A 169 8.58 -8.17 5.57
N PHE A 170 9.62 -7.55 5.01
CA PHE A 170 9.47 -6.61 3.90
C PHE A 170 8.81 -7.30 2.70
N ARG A 171 9.29 -8.48 2.32
CA ARG A 171 8.71 -9.29 1.24
C ARG A 171 7.23 -9.56 1.46
N ASN A 172 6.83 -9.96 2.68
CA ASN A 172 5.42 -10.27 2.97
C ASN A 172 4.51 -9.04 2.78
N ASN A 173 4.95 -7.88 3.26
CA ASN A 173 4.20 -6.63 3.15
C ASN A 173 4.20 -6.08 1.71
N ILE A 174 5.31 -6.22 0.97
CA ILE A 174 5.40 -5.87 -0.45
C ILE A 174 4.42 -6.70 -1.27
N ALA A 175 4.34 -8.01 -1.02
CA ALA A 175 3.38 -8.88 -1.68
C ALA A 175 1.92 -8.43 -1.43
N ALA A 176 1.59 -8.07 -0.19
CA ALA A 176 0.25 -7.61 0.19
C ALA A 176 -0.15 -6.27 -0.45
N LEU A 177 0.82 -5.38 -0.73
CA LEU A 177 0.58 -4.08 -1.35
C LEU A 177 0.73 -4.09 -2.88
N SER A 178 1.11 -5.21 -3.49
CA SER A 178 1.31 -5.32 -4.93
C SER A 178 -0.02 -5.25 -5.70
N ARG A 179 -0.01 -4.63 -6.89
CA ARG A 179 -1.25 -4.40 -7.68
C ARG A 179 -1.94 -5.69 -8.11
N ASP A 180 -1.17 -6.69 -8.54
CA ASP A 180 -1.65 -8.03 -8.86
C ASP A 180 -1.24 -8.96 -7.73
N GLU A 181 -1.95 -8.84 -6.61
CA GLU A 181 -1.65 -9.55 -5.38
C GLU A 181 -1.62 -11.07 -5.59
N ALA A 182 -2.59 -11.63 -6.33
CA ALA A 182 -2.74 -13.07 -6.47
C ALA A 182 -1.53 -13.74 -7.16
N LEU A 183 -1.05 -13.15 -8.25
CA LEU A 183 0.15 -13.65 -8.93
C LEU A 183 1.43 -13.25 -8.18
N MET A 184 1.51 -12.00 -7.72
CA MET A 184 2.74 -11.49 -7.09
C MET A 184 3.03 -12.18 -5.76
N THR A 185 1.99 -12.52 -5.00
CA THR A 185 2.11 -13.31 -3.78
C THR A 185 2.72 -14.68 -4.09
N GLN A 186 2.25 -15.37 -5.13
CA GLN A 186 2.81 -16.67 -5.52
C GLN A 186 4.28 -16.56 -5.92
N VAL A 187 4.63 -15.55 -6.73
CA VAL A 187 6.01 -15.33 -7.20
C VAL A 187 6.94 -14.98 -6.04
N LEU A 188 6.58 -13.99 -5.23
CA LEU A 188 7.43 -13.53 -4.13
C LEU A 188 7.55 -14.59 -3.03
N GLN A 189 6.48 -15.32 -2.74
CA GLN A 189 6.48 -16.36 -1.71
C GLN A 189 7.05 -17.70 -2.20
N TYR A 190 7.32 -17.85 -3.50
CA TYR A 190 7.95 -19.07 -4.04
C TYR A 190 9.24 -19.40 -3.28
N ARG A 191 9.34 -20.65 -2.85
CA ARG A 191 10.49 -21.19 -2.12
C ARG A 191 11.13 -22.31 -2.92
N PHE A 192 12.42 -22.16 -3.20
CA PHE A 192 13.18 -23.15 -3.96
C PHE A 192 13.30 -24.47 -3.19
N GLY A 193 13.15 -25.59 -3.90
CA GLY A 193 13.33 -26.94 -3.36
C GLY A 193 12.11 -27.56 -2.64
N GLY A 194 10.93 -26.93 -2.71
CA GLY A 194 9.70 -27.47 -2.09
C GLY A 194 8.88 -28.45 -2.94
N ALA A 195 9.18 -28.61 -4.23
CA ALA A 195 8.32 -29.36 -5.16
C ALA A 195 9.05 -30.06 -6.33
N VAL A 196 10.37 -30.25 -6.27
CA VAL A 196 11.12 -30.96 -7.32
C VAL A 196 12.10 -31.93 -6.67
N GLY A 197 12.09 -33.17 -7.19
CA GLY A 197 12.57 -34.41 -6.58
C GLY A 197 14.03 -34.48 -6.09
N GLU A 198 14.30 -35.62 -5.47
CA GLU A 198 15.41 -36.03 -4.60
C GLU A 198 16.85 -35.93 -5.15
N ASN A 199 17.13 -35.08 -6.13
CA ASN A 199 18.48 -34.93 -6.67
C ASN A 199 19.04 -33.51 -6.39
N GLY A 200 19.64 -33.37 -5.22
CA GLY A 200 20.66 -32.33 -4.97
C GLY A 200 20.22 -31.22 -4.01
N ARG A 201 21.05 -31.01 -2.97
CA ARG A 201 21.07 -29.77 -2.18
C ARG A 201 21.56 -28.64 -3.08
N GLY A 202 20.68 -28.06 -3.88
CA GLY A 202 21.02 -26.87 -4.67
C GLY A 202 21.32 -25.69 -3.74
N GLU A 203 22.28 -24.84 -4.09
CA GLU A 203 22.69 -23.67 -3.29
C GLU A 203 21.52 -22.74 -2.93
N LEU A 204 20.47 -22.74 -3.75
CA LEU A 204 19.26 -21.95 -3.55
C LEU A 204 18.20 -22.63 -2.65
N GLN A 205 18.42 -23.86 -2.19
CA GLN A 205 17.41 -24.63 -1.46
C GLN A 205 16.93 -23.89 -0.21
N GLY A 206 15.61 -23.78 -0.08
CA GLY A 206 14.97 -23.10 1.04
C GLY A 206 15.03 -21.58 1.00
N HIS A 207 15.69 -20.95 0.02
CA HIS A 207 15.56 -19.50 -0.20
C HIS A 207 14.19 -19.16 -0.79
N SER A 208 13.69 -17.97 -0.48
CA SER A 208 12.52 -17.41 -1.12
C SER A 208 12.94 -16.52 -2.28
N PHE A 209 12.25 -16.62 -3.42
CA PHE A 209 12.50 -15.76 -4.57
C PHE A 209 12.40 -14.27 -4.21
N GLY A 210 11.36 -13.87 -3.47
CA GLY A 210 11.22 -12.48 -3.04
C GLY A 210 12.38 -11.97 -2.17
N ASN A 211 12.96 -12.83 -1.32
CA ASN A 211 14.15 -12.47 -0.55
C ASN A 211 15.38 -12.26 -1.44
N LEU A 212 15.56 -13.12 -2.45
CA LEU A 212 16.65 -13.00 -3.43
C LEU A 212 16.45 -11.77 -4.32
N LEU A 213 15.21 -11.45 -4.70
CA LEU A 213 14.89 -10.23 -5.44
C LEU A 213 15.29 -8.98 -4.65
N LEU A 214 14.92 -8.91 -3.37
CA LEU A 214 15.29 -7.77 -2.51
C LEU A 214 16.81 -7.69 -2.31
N ALA A 215 17.49 -8.82 -2.15
CA ALA A 215 18.95 -8.86 -2.08
C ALA A 215 19.60 -8.35 -3.38
N ALA A 216 19.10 -8.80 -4.54
CA ALA A 216 19.59 -8.35 -5.84
C ALA A 216 19.35 -6.85 -6.07
N LEU A 217 18.15 -6.35 -5.74
CA LEU A 217 17.83 -4.92 -5.83
C LEU A 217 18.75 -4.11 -4.91
N THR A 218 19.06 -4.60 -3.72
CA THR A 218 20.00 -3.94 -2.80
C THR A 218 21.41 -3.90 -3.37
N GLY A 219 21.89 -5.01 -3.93
CA GLY A 219 23.19 -5.05 -4.60
C GLY A 219 23.29 -4.12 -5.83
N ILE A 220 22.19 -3.93 -6.56
CA ILE A 220 22.14 -3.06 -7.75
C ILE A 220 22.04 -1.58 -7.36
N THR A 221 21.20 -1.25 -6.38
CA THR A 221 20.92 0.15 -5.99
C THR A 221 21.95 0.70 -5.01
N GLY A 222 22.65 -0.17 -4.29
CA GLY A 222 23.70 0.19 -3.32
C GLY A 222 23.21 0.34 -1.88
N SER A 223 21.89 0.41 -1.65
CA SER A 223 21.33 0.50 -0.29
C SER A 223 19.94 -0.14 -0.22
N PHE A 224 19.56 -0.61 0.98
CA PHE A 224 18.31 -1.35 1.17
C PHE A 224 17.06 -0.46 0.99
N ASP A 225 17.14 0.81 1.37
CA ASP A 225 16.06 1.78 1.18
C ASP A 225 15.81 2.11 -0.30
N GLU A 226 16.86 2.29 -1.10
CA GLU A 226 16.72 2.47 -2.55
C GLU A 226 16.21 1.18 -3.22
N ALA A 227 16.56 0.00 -2.70
CA ALA A 227 16.00 -1.26 -3.14
C ALA A 227 14.49 -1.36 -2.90
N LEU A 228 14.00 -0.90 -1.73
CA LEU A 228 12.57 -0.83 -1.44
C LEU A 228 11.85 0.16 -2.37
N LEU A 229 12.45 1.31 -2.65
CA LEU A 229 11.91 2.28 -3.63
C LEU A 229 11.89 1.70 -5.05
N ALA A 230 12.90 0.91 -5.43
CA ALA A 230 12.90 0.21 -6.71
C ALA A 230 11.82 -0.87 -6.75
N ALA A 231 11.65 -1.65 -5.68
CA ALA A 231 10.59 -2.65 -5.55
C ALA A 231 9.20 -2.03 -5.66
N GLU A 232 8.95 -0.87 -5.02
CA GLU A 232 7.70 -0.11 -5.14
C GLU A 232 7.32 0.16 -6.60
N ARG A 233 8.30 0.58 -7.41
CA ARG A 233 8.09 0.91 -8.83
C ARG A 233 7.94 -0.33 -9.69
N VAL A 234 8.79 -1.33 -9.51
CA VAL A 234 8.81 -2.56 -10.34
C VAL A 234 7.56 -3.40 -10.11
N LEU A 235 7.09 -3.47 -8.87
CA LEU A 235 5.95 -4.30 -8.47
C LEU A 235 4.62 -3.52 -8.47
N ALA A 236 4.66 -2.24 -8.87
CA ALA A 236 3.52 -1.33 -8.95
C ALA A 236 2.66 -1.35 -7.67
N MET A 237 3.30 -1.15 -6.51
CA MET A 237 2.63 -1.23 -5.22
C MET A 237 1.60 -0.10 -5.00
N ARG A 238 0.56 -0.38 -4.20
CA ARG A 238 -0.47 0.55 -3.72
C ARG A 238 -0.17 0.99 -2.28
N GLY A 239 0.92 1.71 -2.11
CA GLY A 239 1.45 2.08 -0.81
C GLY A 239 2.95 1.84 -0.77
N ARG A 240 3.55 1.97 0.41
CA ARG A 240 4.99 1.86 0.61
C ARG A 240 5.31 0.97 1.80
N VAL A 241 6.48 0.35 1.74
CA VAL A 241 7.05 -0.42 2.85
C VAL A 241 8.36 0.25 3.23
N LEU A 242 8.47 0.66 4.49
CA LEU A 242 9.62 1.35 5.05
C LEU A 242 10.19 0.52 6.21
N PRO A 243 11.52 0.49 6.38
CA PRO A 243 12.11 -0.08 7.58
C PRO A 243 11.89 0.86 8.75
N SER A 244 11.74 0.32 9.96
CA SER A 244 11.73 1.13 11.18
C SER A 244 13.09 1.75 11.48
N THR A 245 14.18 1.04 11.13
CA THR A 245 15.55 1.52 11.18
C THR A 245 16.38 0.95 10.04
N MET A 246 17.42 1.68 9.63
CA MET A 246 18.44 1.17 8.69
C MET A 246 19.58 0.44 9.41
N ALA A 247 19.61 0.47 10.75
CA ALA A 247 20.63 -0.21 11.54
C ALA A 247 20.39 -1.73 11.56
N ASP A 248 21.49 -2.49 11.64
CA ASP A 248 21.42 -3.93 11.87
C ASP A 248 21.13 -4.20 13.36
N ILE A 249 19.88 -4.59 13.67
CA ILE A 249 19.40 -4.75 15.05
C ILE A 249 19.08 -6.20 15.39
N ARG A 250 19.35 -6.61 16.62
CA ARG A 250 18.90 -7.88 17.18
C ARG A 250 17.91 -7.63 18.30
N LEU A 251 16.89 -8.48 18.37
CA LEU A 251 15.97 -8.47 19.49
C LEU A 251 16.51 -9.35 20.60
N ALA A 252 16.47 -8.86 21.83
CA ALA A 252 16.80 -9.61 23.03
C ALA A 252 15.63 -9.57 24.03
N ALA A 253 15.52 -10.61 24.86
CA ALA A 253 14.50 -10.72 25.89
C ALA A 253 15.11 -11.23 27.21
N ASP A 254 14.56 -10.72 28.31
CA ASP A 254 14.74 -11.31 29.64
C ASP A 254 13.54 -12.20 29.93
N VAL A 255 13.77 -13.52 30.05
CA VAL A 255 12.74 -14.55 30.24
C VAL A 255 12.84 -15.09 31.66
N LEU A 256 11.74 -15.02 32.42
CA LEU A 256 11.62 -15.62 33.73
C LEU A 256 11.31 -17.11 33.59
N GLN A 257 12.25 -17.95 33.99
CA GLN A 257 12.12 -19.40 33.98
C GLN A 257 11.21 -19.90 35.13
N PRO A 258 10.68 -21.13 35.04
CA PRO A 258 9.86 -21.73 36.09
C PRO A 258 10.55 -21.88 37.46
N ASP A 259 11.88 -21.95 37.47
CA ASP A 259 12.70 -22.02 38.70
C ASP A 259 12.95 -20.64 39.34
N GLY A 260 12.45 -19.56 38.73
CA GLY A 260 12.61 -18.19 39.17
C GLY A 260 13.86 -17.48 38.65
N ALA A 261 14.74 -18.16 37.91
CA ALA A 261 15.90 -17.54 37.29
C ALA A 261 15.50 -16.69 36.08
N VAL A 262 16.26 -15.62 35.80
CA VAL A 262 16.09 -14.82 34.58
C VAL A 262 17.15 -15.22 33.56
N GLN A 263 16.70 -15.74 32.42
CA GLN A 263 17.56 -16.07 31.29
C GLN A 263 17.50 -14.96 30.25
N GLN A 264 18.67 -14.50 29.80
CA GLN A 264 18.77 -13.63 28.63
C GLN A 264 18.80 -14.45 27.35
N VAL A 265 17.94 -14.09 26.40
CA VAL A 265 17.83 -14.73 25.09
C VAL A 265 18.00 -13.68 24.02
N VAL A 266 18.91 -13.91 23.07
CA VAL A 266 19.17 -12.99 21.95
C VAL A 266 18.80 -13.69 20.65
N GLY A 267 17.95 -13.04 19.86
CA GLY A 267 17.48 -13.50 18.57
C GLY A 267 15.96 -13.66 18.55
N GLU A 268 15.30 -13.02 17.57
CA GLU A 268 13.84 -13.04 17.42
C GLU A 268 13.31 -14.47 17.32
N SER A 269 13.95 -15.30 16.50
CA SER A 269 13.52 -16.68 16.28
C SER A 269 13.84 -17.66 17.41
N LEU A 270 14.56 -17.20 18.45
CA LEU A 270 14.92 -17.98 19.63
C LEU A 270 14.05 -17.66 20.84
N ILE A 271 13.58 -16.41 20.98
CA ILE A 271 12.78 -15.95 22.13
C ILE A 271 11.55 -16.84 22.38
N PRO A 272 10.69 -17.15 21.39
CA PRO A 272 9.49 -17.96 21.64
C PRO A 272 9.77 -19.44 21.91
N LYS A 273 11.01 -19.91 21.75
CA LYS A 273 11.40 -21.32 21.94
C LYS A 273 11.88 -21.61 23.36
N VAL A 274 12.13 -20.56 24.14
CA VAL A 274 12.58 -20.69 25.53
C VAL A 274 11.35 -20.75 26.42
N ASP A 275 11.31 -21.75 27.29
CA ASP A 275 10.24 -21.91 28.26
C ASP A 275 10.32 -20.83 29.35
N GLY A 276 9.17 -20.33 29.78
CA GLY A 276 9.06 -19.26 30.76
C GLY A 276 8.27 -18.04 30.27
N ARG A 277 8.27 -16.99 31.08
CA ARG A 277 7.51 -15.76 30.82
C ARG A 277 8.43 -14.61 30.43
N ILE A 278 8.20 -14.00 29.27
CA ILE A 278 8.91 -12.78 28.85
C ILE A 278 8.59 -11.65 29.84
N GLN A 279 9.62 -11.13 30.53
CA GLN A 279 9.49 -9.97 31.41
C GLN A 279 9.60 -8.67 30.62
N ARG A 280 10.61 -8.58 29.75
CA ARG A 280 10.86 -7.44 28.88
C ARG A 280 11.64 -7.82 27.63
N VAL A 281 11.51 -6.99 26.60
CA VAL A 281 12.31 -7.04 25.37
C VAL A 281 13.06 -5.72 25.15
N TYR A 282 14.21 -5.80 24.48
CA TYR A 282 15.04 -4.65 24.14
C TYR A 282 15.84 -4.92 22.86
N LEU A 283 16.33 -3.84 22.24
CA LEU A 283 17.14 -3.92 21.02
C LEU A 283 18.63 -3.97 21.38
N GLN A 284 19.40 -4.64 20.52
CA GLN A 284 20.86 -4.61 20.51
C GLN A 284 21.35 -4.22 19.11
N PRO A 285 22.05 -3.09 18.93
CA PRO A 285 22.35 -2.07 19.95
C PRO A 285 21.08 -1.33 20.44
N ASP A 286 21.19 -0.61 21.56
CA ASP A 286 20.07 0.10 22.21
C ASP A 286 19.94 1.57 21.77
N ASP A 287 20.97 2.15 21.16
CA ASP A 287 21.04 3.54 20.68
C ASP A 287 20.57 3.71 19.22
N VAL A 288 19.65 2.86 18.79
CA VAL A 288 19.19 2.79 17.39
C VAL A 288 18.37 4.01 17.00
N ARG A 289 18.70 4.59 15.85
CA ARG A 289 17.92 5.67 15.22
C ARG A 289 16.84 5.14 14.30
N ALA A 290 15.70 5.80 14.28
CA ALA A 290 14.65 5.48 13.33
C ALA A 290 15.00 5.94 11.92
N TYR A 291 14.43 5.26 10.92
CA TYR A 291 14.53 5.70 9.54
C TYR A 291 13.70 7.00 9.32
N PRO A 292 14.30 8.13 8.92
CA PRO A 292 13.59 9.41 8.91
C PRO A 292 12.30 9.44 8.06
N PRO A 293 12.21 8.76 6.91
CA PRO A 293 10.96 8.63 6.17
C PRO A 293 9.82 7.94 6.95
N ALA A 294 10.14 7.00 7.85
CA ALA A 294 9.12 6.38 8.72
C ALA A 294 8.57 7.39 9.73
N LEU A 295 9.44 8.21 10.33
CA LEU A 295 9.02 9.31 11.22
C LEU A 295 8.11 10.30 10.48
N LYS A 296 8.51 10.70 9.27
CA LYS A 296 7.72 11.60 8.43
C LYS A 296 6.33 11.01 8.14
N ALA A 297 6.25 9.71 7.84
CA ALA A 297 4.97 9.06 7.59
C ALA A 297 4.06 9.11 8.82
N ILE A 298 4.59 8.87 10.02
CA ILE A 298 3.83 8.95 11.29
C ILE A 298 3.28 10.35 11.55
N PHE A 299 4.07 11.41 11.29
CA PHE A 299 3.61 12.79 11.45
C PHE A 299 2.57 13.23 10.40
N GLN A 300 2.54 12.56 9.25
CA GLN A 300 1.60 12.83 8.16
C GLN A 300 0.37 11.91 8.18
N ALA A 301 0.32 10.96 9.12
CA ALA A 301 -0.75 9.99 9.21
C ALA A 301 -2.04 10.64 9.70
N ASP A 302 -3.17 10.18 9.15
CA ASP A 302 -4.50 10.42 9.69
C ASP A 302 -4.89 9.31 10.69
N LEU A 303 -4.22 8.16 10.62
CA LEU A 303 -4.38 7.01 11.54
C LEU A 303 -3.07 6.21 11.59
N VAL A 304 -2.65 5.83 12.80
CA VAL A 304 -1.59 4.84 13.00
C VAL A 304 -2.20 3.55 13.54
N VAL A 305 -1.93 2.43 12.89
CA VAL A 305 -2.38 1.09 13.28
C VAL A 305 -1.16 0.24 13.66
N MET A 306 -1.17 -0.36 14.83
CA MET A 306 -0.14 -1.26 15.33
C MET A 306 -0.67 -2.69 15.32
N GLY A 307 0.07 -3.59 14.70
CA GLY A 307 -0.38 -4.97 14.52
C GLY A 307 -1.49 -5.12 13.45
N PRO A 308 -2.14 -6.29 13.38
CA PRO A 308 -1.94 -7.45 14.25
C PRO A 308 -0.58 -8.12 14.01
N GLY A 309 -0.07 -8.80 15.03
CA GLY A 309 1.23 -9.48 14.97
C GLY A 309 1.76 -9.83 16.35
N SER A 310 2.76 -10.70 16.41
CA SER A 310 3.40 -11.12 17.66
C SER A 310 3.84 -9.91 18.48
N LEU A 311 3.38 -9.86 19.73
CA LEU A 311 3.53 -8.67 20.57
C LEU A 311 5.00 -8.30 20.77
N TYR A 312 5.81 -9.29 21.17
CA TYR A 312 7.20 -9.08 21.56
C TYR A 312 8.16 -9.10 20.39
N THR A 313 7.84 -9.85 19.33
CA THR A 313 8.75 -10.11 18.20
C THR A 313 8.40 -9.34 16.91
N SER A 314 7.18 -8.79 16.77
CA SER A 314 6.76 -8.03 15.59
C SER A 314 6.36 -6.58 15.88
N ILE A 315 5.65 -6.32 16.98
CA ILE A 315 5.13 -4.99 17.30
C ILE A 315 6.15 -4.20 18.11
N LEU A 316 6.49 -4.68 19.31
CA LEU A 316 7.42 -4.01 20.21
C LEU A 316 8.78 -3.67 19.60
N PRO A 317 9.41 -4.49 18.74
CA PRO A 317 10.71 -4.15 18.18
C PRO A 317 10.72 -2.85 17.37
N ASN A 318 9.59 -2.48 16.75
CA ASN A 318 9.45 -1.19 16.09
C ASN A 318 9.29 -0.05 17.11
N LEU A 319 8.54 -0.30 18.17
CA LEU A 319 8.19 0.69 19.18
C LEU A 319 9.31 0.96 20.20
N LEU A 320 10.26 0.02 20.32
CA LEU A 320 11.46 0.16 21.16
C LEU A 320 12.49 1.16 20.60
N ILE A 321 12.34 1.58 19.33
CA ILE A 321 13.20 2.61 18.74
C ILE A 321 12.76 3.98 19.30
N PRO A 322 13.61 4.69 20.07
CA PRO A 322 13.19 5.89 20.81
C PRO A 322 12.57 6.97 19.92
N ASP A 323 13.17 7.21 18.75
CA ASP A 323 12.68 8.23 17.81
C ASP A 323 11.25 7.90 17.30
N LEU A 324 10.92 6.61 17.11
CA LEU A 324 9.59 6.17 16.68
C LEU A 324 8.56 6.34 17.80
N ALA A 325 8.91 5.95 19.02
CA ALA A 325 8.05 6.15 20.19
C ALA A 325 7.76 7.65 20.43
N GLU A 326 8.78 8.50 20.33
CA GLU A 326 8.62 9.97 20.46
C GLU A 326 7.74 10.53 19.34
N ALA A 327 7.90 10.06 18.09
CA ALA A 327 7.05 10.48 16.98
C ALA A 327 5.58 10.07 17.18
N LEU A 328 5.32 8.87 17.71
CA LEU A 328 3.98 8.40 18.03
C LEU A 328 3.32 9.24 19.14
N GLN A 329 4.08 9.56 20.19
CA GLN A 329 3.61 10.39 21.30
C GLN A 329 3.27 11.82 20.83
N ARG A 330 4.05 12.38 19.90
CA ARG A 330 3.85 13.73 19.37
C ARG A 330 2.85 13.79 18.21
N SER A 331 2.54 12.67 17.57
CA SER A 331 1.59 12.61 16.48
C SER A 331 0.17 12.92 16.97
N ARG A 332 -0.58 13.65 16.15
CA ARG A 332 -2.00 13.94 16.40
C ARG A 332 -2.93 12.85 15.86
N ALA A 333 -2.39 11.93 15.06
CA ALA A 333 -3.15 10.81 14.55
C ALA A 333 -3.62 9.94 15.72
N PRO A 334 -4.85 9.41 15.73
CA PRO A 334 -5.22 8.33 16.64
C PRO A 334 -4.29 7.12 16.45
N LYS A 335 -3.87 6.51 17.56
CA LYS A 335 -3.02 5.32 17.61
C LYS A 335 -3.86 4.13 18.04
N LEU A 336 -4.12 3.24 17.08
CA LEU A 336 -4.91 2.04 17.24
C LEU A 336 -4.00 0.81 17.34
N TYR A 337 -4.14 0.01 18.39
CA TYR A 337 -3.58 -1.33 18.44
C TYR A 337 -4.64 -2.37 18.05
N VAL A 338 -4.35 -3.20 17.06
CA VAL A 338 -5.18 -4.35 16.71
C VAL A 338 -4.66 -5.55 17.50
N CYS A 339 -5.41 -5.94 18.53
CA CYS A 339 -5.04 -7.03 19.41
C CYS A 339 -5.08 -8.36 18.67
N ASN A 340 -4.14 -9.25 18.99
CA ASN A 340 -4.13 -10.59 18.44
C ASN A 340 -5.42 -11.34 18.81
N LEU A 341 -5.93 -12.14 17.87
CA LEU A 341 -7.11 -12.98 18.09
C LEU A 341 -6.83 -14.01 19.18
N ALA A 342 -5.65 -14.62 19.15
CA ALA A 342 -5.25 -15.70 20.04
C ALA A 342 -3.90 -15.45 20.71
N THR A 343 -3.71 -16.06 21.86
CA THR A 343 -2.43 -16.09 22.58
C THR A 343 -1.41 -16.87 21.77
N GLN A 344 -0.15 -16.45 21.85
CA GLN A 344 0.95 -17.12 21.16
C GLN A 344 1.81 -17.87 22.18
N PRO A 345 2.03 -19.18 21.99
CA PRO A 345 2.89 -19.98 22.86
C PRO A 345 4.30 -19.40 22.97
N GLY A 346 4.80 -19.28 24.20
CA GLY A 346 6.14 -18.75 24.49
C GLY A 346 6.24 -17.22 24.42
N GLU A 347 5.16 -16.50 24.07
CA GLU A 347 5.13 -15.04 24.05
C GLU A 347 4.04 -14.46 24.94
N THR A 348 2.78 -14.85 24.71
CA THR A 348 1.60 -14.22 25.33
C THR A 348 0.66 -15.23 25.96
N ASP A 349 1.21 -16.30 26.53
CA ASP A 349 0.46 -17.34 27.23
C ASP A 349 -0.47 -16.75 28.30
N ASN A 350 -1.77 -17.06 28.18
CA ASN A 350 -2.85 -16.58 29.06
C ASN A 350 -3.06 -15.06 29.08
N TYR A 351 -2.57 -14.31 28.08
CA TYR A 351 -2.79 -12.87 28.03
C TYR A 351 -4.23 -12.54 27.64
N THR A 352 -4.80 -11.56 28.34
CA THR A 352 -6.01 -10.84 27.95
C THR A 352 -5.67 -9.64 27.06
N ALA A 353 -6.67 -8.96 26.50
CA ALA A 353 -6.44 -7.71 25.76
C ALA A 353 -5.78 -6.64 26.67
N ALA A 354 -6.18 -6.56 27.93
CA ALA A 354 -5.56 -5.69 28.93
C ALA A 354 -4.09 -6.05 29.17
N ASP A 355 -3.72 -7.33 29.20
CA ASP A 355 -2.33 -7.75 29.38
C ASP A 355 -1.44 -7.41 28.19
N HIS A 356 -1.98 -7.49 26.96
CA HIS A 356 -1.27 -7.05 25.75
C HIS A 356 -1.01 -5.54 25.82
N VAL A 357 -2.02 -4.75 26.16
CA VAL A 357 -1.87 -3.29 26.32
C VAL A 357 -0.87 -2.97 27.43
N ALA A 358 -0.95 -3.64 28.57
CA ALA A 358 0.02 -3.48 29.65
C ALA A 358 1.44 -3.90 29.21
N GLY A 359 1.56 -4.90 28.34
CA GLY A 359 2.80 -5.28 27.68
C GLY A 359 3.39 -4.13 26.85
N ILE A 360 2.57 -3.48 26.02
CA ILE A 360 3.00 -2.31 25.24
C ILE A 360 3.42 -1.17 26.16
N LEU A 361 2.54 -0.75 27.08
CA LEU A 361 2.75 0.42 27.95
C LEU A 361 3.92 0.26 28.94
N ARG A 362 4.36 -0.97 29.21
CA ARG A 362 5.60 -1.23 29.98
C ARG A 362 6.88 -0.90 29.20
N HIS A 363 6.83 -0.92 27.88
CA HIS A 363 8.01 -0.76 27.01
C HIS A 363 8.09 0.61 26.34
N VAL A 364 6.96 1.32 26.24
CA VAL A 364 6.91 2.63 25.58
C VAL A 364 6.40 3.74 26.49
N PRO A 365 6.78 5.00 26.22
CA PRO A 365 6.24 6.15 26.93
C PRO A 365 4.70 6.24 26.82
N ALA A 366 4.08 6.84 27.83
CA ALA A 366 2.65 7.15 27.82
C ALA A 366 2.27 8.01 26.59
N GLY A 367 1.06 7.79 26.05
CA GLY A 367 0.55 8.52 24.89
C GLY A 367 0.91 7.90 23.53
N CYS A 368 1.59 6.75 23.50
CA CYS A 368 1.84 6.00 22.25
C CYS A 368 0.64 5.16 21.78
N LEU A 369 -0.39 4.98 22.62
CA LEU A 369 -1.54 4.14 22.33
C LEU A 369 -2.82 4.80 22.86
N ASP A 370 -3.85 4.91 22.03
CA ASP A 370 -5.12 5.55 22.39
C ASP A 370 -6.28 4.55 22.42
N ILE A 371 -6.29 3.60 21.48
CA ILE A 371 -7.39 2.68 21.23
C ILE A 371 -6.84 1.27 21.05
N VAL A 372 -7.51 0.27 21.62
CA VAL A 372 -7.30 -1.14 21.30
C VAL A 372 -8.56 -1.71 20.65
N LEU A 373 -8.40 -2.37 19.50
CA LEU A 373 -9.43 -3.16 18.83
C LEU A 373 -9.20 -4.64 19.17
N ALA A 374 -10.18 -5.29 19.79
CA ALA A 374 -10.13 -6.70 20.15
C ALA A 374 -11.32 -7.48 19.58
N ASN A 375 -11.14 -8.79 19.43
CA ASN A 375 -12.21 -9.68 19.01
C ASN A 375 -13.23 -9.94 20.13
N ASP A 376 -14.52 -9.90 19.81
CA ASP A 376 -15.60 -10.34 20.73
C ASP A 376 -16.27 -11.66 20.29
N ASN A 377 -15.97 -12.18 19.10
CA ASN A 377 -16.51 -13.46 18.66
C ASN A 377 -15.65 -14.62 19.17
N LEU A 378 -16.03 -15.19 20.31
CA LEU A 378 -15.38 -16.37 20.91
C LEU A 378 -16.08 -17.69 20.55
N SER A 379 -17.10 -17.64 19.69
CA SER A 379 -17.99 -18.78 19.42
C SER A 379 -17.39 -19.80 18.46
N VAL A 380 -16.47 -19.38 17.58
CA VAL A 380 -15.83 -20.24 16.60
C VAL A 380 -14.70 -21.01 17.27
N PRO A 381 -14.81 -22.33 17.49
CA PRO A 381 -13.84 -23.02 18.32
C PRO A 381 -12.44 -23.03 17.65
N PRO A 382 -11.37 -22.77 18.41
CA PRO A 382 -10.01 -22.68 17.90
C PRO A 382 -9.43 -24.02 17.40
N ASP A 383 -10.12 -25.13 17.65
CA ASP A 383 -9.73 -26.48 17.26
C ASP A 383 -9.76 -26.73 15.75
N ARG A 384 -10.56 -25.96 14.99
CA ARG A 384 -10.58 -25.95 13.52
C ARG A 384 -9.26 -25.48 12.88
N GLY A 385 -8.26 -25.12 13.68
CA GLY A 385 -6.98 -24.53 13.26
C GLY A 385 -5.69 -25.12 13.83
N GLY A 386 -5.73 -26.29 14.48
CA GLY A 386 -4.51 -26.94 14.99
C GLY A 386 -4.49 -27.22 16.50
N GLY A 387 -5.62 -27.12 17.19
CA GLY A 387 -5.84 -27.81 18.46
C GLY A 387 -5.21 -27.23 19.74
N GLN A 388 -4.58 -26.05 19.69
CA GLN A 388 -4.01 -25.39 20.89
C GLN A 388 -4.23 -23.87 20.94
N THR A 389 -5.02 -23.32 20.03
CA THR A 389 -5.26 -21.87 19.96
C THR A 389 -6.19 -21.46 21.10
N VAL A 390 -5.81 -20.44 21.87
CA VAL A 390 -6.65 -19.87 22.95
C VAL A 390 -6.94 -18.43 22.59
N TYR A 391 -8.21 -18.05 22.46
CA TYR A 391 -8.56 -16.67 22.15
C TYR A 391 -8.19 -15.72 23.28
N VAL A 392 -7.69 -14.55 22.89
CA VAL A 392 -7.46 -13.43 23.80
C VAL A 392 -8.82 -12.93 24.27
N GLN A 393 -9.01 -12.88 25.59
CA GLN A 393 -10.23 -12.35 26.17
C GLN A 393 -10.27 -10.82 26.06
N PRO A 394 -11.37 -10.20 25.60
CA PRO A 394 -11.48 -8.76 25.39
C PRO A 394 -11.73 -8.01 26.71
N ILE A 395 -10.84 -8.18 27.68
CA ILE A 395 -10.88 -7.46 28.95
C ILE A 395 -10.37 -6.04 28.73
N SER A 396 -11.13 -5.04 29.20
CA SER A 396 -10.79 -3.62 29.04
C SER A 396 -9.53 -3.25 29.82
N PRO A 397 -8.53 -2.59 29.18
CA PRO A 397 -7.43 -1.95 29.89
C PRO A 397 -7.91 -0.68 30.63
N PRO A 398 -7.21 -0.25 31.69
CA PRO A 398 -7.63 0.89 32.52
C PRO A 398 -7.49 2.26 31.82
N ASP A 399 -6.47 2.46 30.98
CA ASP A 399 -6.10 3.78 30.42
C ASP A 399 -6.19 3.87 28.89
N VAL A 400 -6.81 2.89 28.23
CA VAL A 400 -6.92 2.81 26.77
C VAL A 400 -8.35 2.46 26.40
N THR A 401 -8.89 3.09 25.36
CA THR A 401 -10.26 2.80 24.90
C THR A 401 -10.31 1.41 24.26
N LEU A 402 -11.11 0.50 24.82
CA LEU A 402 -11.40 -0.79 24.18
C LEU A 402 -12.57 -0.66 23.21
N VAL A 403 -12.34 -1.06 21.96
CA VAL A 403 -13.37 -1.29 20.95
C VAL A 403 -13.37 -2.78 20.63
N THR A 404 -14.55 -3.39 20.57
CA THR A 404 -14.69 -4.79 20.16
C THR A 404 -15.45 -4.91 18.85
N ALA A 405 -15.11 -5.94 18.09
CA ALA A 405 -15.83 -6.34 16.89
C ALA A 405 -15.58 -7.83 16.62
N ASP A 406 -16.39 -8.43 15.75
CA ASP A 406 -16.08 -9.74 15.20
C ASP A 406 -14.93 -9.60 14.20
N LEU A 407 -13.78 -10.18 14.56
CA LEU A 407 -12.56 -10.16 13.75
C LEU A 407 -12.19 -11.56 13.25
N VAL A 408 -13.04 -12.57 13.47
CA VAL A 408 -12.73 -13.95 13.16
C VAL A 408 -13.01 -14.24 11.68
N ASP A 409 -12.00 -14.75 10.96
CA ASP A 409 -12.22 -15.42 9.68
C ASP A 409 -12.70 -16.85 9.94
N GLU A 410 -13.98 -17.16 9.71
CA GLU A 410 -14.51 -18.52 9.94
C GLU A 410 -13.78 -19.62 9.16
N ALA A 411 -13.19 -19.29 8.01
CA ALA A 411 -12.40 -20.24 7.23
C ALA A 411 -11.00 -20.45 7.81
N ARG A 412 -10.48 -19.46 8.56
CA ARG A 412 -9.15 -19.47 9.20
C ARG A 412 -9.19 -18.75 10.55
N PRO A 413 -9.89 -19.29 11.57
CA PRO A 413 -10.21 -18.58 12.81
C PRO A 413 -9.01 -18.21 13.70
N TRP A 414 -7.80 -18.60 13.31
CA TRP A 414 -6.55 -18.36 14.02
C TRP A 414 -5.62 -17.36 13.34
N ARG A 415 -6.02 -16.72 12.23
CA ARG A 415 -5.16 -15.86 11.40
C ARG A 415 -5.51 -14.38 11.42
#